data_AF-A0A957NM17-F1
#
_entry.id   AF-A0A957NM17-F1
#
_cell.length_a   1.000
_cell.length_b   1.000
_cell.length_c   1.000
_cell.angle_alpha   90.00
_cell.angle_beta   90.00
_cell.angle_gamma   90.00
#
_symmetry.space_group_name_H-M   'P 1'
#
loop_
_entity.id
_entity.type
_entity.pdbx_description
1 polymer ?
#
loop_
_entity_poly.entity_id
_entity_poly.type
_entity_poly.pdbx_seq_one_letter_code
_entity_poly.pdbx_strand_id
1 'polypeptide(L)' 'MTTQLEQLDRIAELEAFAALEGLTLPFDAAEIVALEDRGFVIDLHTGQILEDIDPDEQLEIKLTARGRHLSDQGATA' A
#
# COMPACT_ATOMS: atom_id res chain seq x y z
N MET A 1 10.93 -2.88 7.98
CA MET A 1 10.92 -3.11 9.44
C MET A 1 10.85 -1.75 10.11
N THR A 2 9.66 -1.35 10.55
CA THR A 2 9.42 -0.11 11.28
C THR A 2 10.02 -0.25 12.68
N THR A 3 10.64 0.80 13.20
CA THR A 3 11.18 0.82 14.56
C THR A 3 10.03 0.92 15.57
N GLN A 4 10.26 0.49 16.81
CA GLN A 4 9.23 0.52 17.86
C GLN A 4 8.75 1.95 18.20
N LEU A 5 9.60 2.95 18.00
CA LEU A 5 9.22 4.36 18.16
C LEU A 5 8.24 4.80 17.06
N GLU A 6 8.52 4.44 15.81
CA GLU A 6 7.64 4.74 14.67
C GLU A 6 6.27 4.04 14.77
N GLN A 7 6.22 2.85 15.38
CA GLN A 7 4.93 2.19 15.65
C GLN A 7 4.09 2.95 16.68
N LEU A 8 4.69 3.45 17.76
CA LEU A 8 3.96 4.21 18.78
C LEU A 8 3.43 5.54 18.22
N ASP A 9 4.22 6.21 17.38
CA ASP A 9 3.80 7.44 16.72
C ASP A 9 2.61 7.20 15.78
N ARG A 10 2.63 6.10 15.00
CA ARG A 10 1.51 5.70 14.13
C ARG A 10 0.25 5.37 14.91
N ILE A 11 0.37 4.67 16.04
CA ILE A 11 -0.77 4.37 16.92
C ILE A 11 -1.40 5.67 17.43
N ALA A 12 -0.57 6.58 17.94
CA ALA A 12 -1.04 7.87 18.45
C ALA A 12 -1.70 8.73 17.37
N GLU A 13 -1.15 8.74 16.16
CA GLU A 13 -1.73 9.43 15.00
C GLU A 13 -3.12 8.87 14.64
N LEU A 14 -3.26 7.54 14.62
CA LEU A 14 -4.51 6.87 14.29
C LEU A 14 -5.60 7.14 15.36
N GLU A 15 -5.25 7.10 16.64
CA GLU A 15 -6.17 7.45 17.73
C GLU A 15 -6.60 8.92 17.66
N ALA A 16 -5.66 9.83 17.37
CA ALA A 16 -5.96 11.25 17.21
C ALA A 16 -6.88 11.51 16.02
N PHE A 17 -6.66 10.80 14.90
CA PHE A 17 -7.52 10.85 13.73
C PHE A 17 -8.94 10.36 14.05
N ALA A 18 -9.07 9.20 14.71
CA ALA A 18 -10.37 8.66 15.10
C ALA A 18 -11.13 9.62 16.04
N ALA A 19 -10.44 10.23 17.00
CA ALA A 19 -11.03 11.22 17.90
C ALA A 19 -11.46 12.50 17.15
N LEU A 20 -10.67 12.97 16.19
CA LEU A 20 -10.97 14.16 15.39
C LEU A 20 -12.20 13.95 14.49
N GLU A 21 -12.29 12.79 13.85
CA GLU A 21 -13.40 12.43 12.96
C GLU A 21 -14.65 11.91 13.71
N GLY A 22 -14.57 11.74 15.03
CA GLY A 22 -15.64 11.15 15.84
C GLY A 22 -15.91 9.69 15.49
N LEU A 23 -14.89 8.99 15.00
CA LEU A 23 -14.95 7.61 14.56
C LEU A 23 -14.63 6.67 15.74
N THR A 24 -15.41 5.61 15.89
CA THR A 24 -15.07 4.49 16.77
C THR A 24 -14.32 3.46 15.93
N LEU A 25 -13.05 3.22 16.26
CA LEU A 25 -12.25 2.23 15.56
C LEU A 25 -12.83 0.82 15.79
N PRO A 26 -12.85 -0.04 14.75
CA PRO A 26 -13.40 -1.40 14.84
C PRO A 26 -12.48 -2.36 15.60
N PHE A 27 -11.20 -2.00 15.71
CA PHE A 27 -10.16 -2.71 16.47
C PHE A 27 -9.33 -1.67 17.24
N ASP A 28 -8.51 -2.13 18.18
CA ASP A 28 -7.56 -1.27 18.85
C ASP A 28 -6.55 -0.71 17.83
N ALA A 29 -6.12 0.55 18.00
CA ALA A 29 -5.19 1.19 17.07
C ALA A 29 -3.86 0.41 16.94
N ALA A 30 -3.40 -0.22 18.03
CA ALA A 30 -2.24 -1.12 18.01
C ALA A 30 -2.46 -2.37 17.15
N GLU A 31 -3.67 -2.92 17.14
CA GLU A 31 -4.03 -4.08 16.32
C GLU A 31 -4.13 -3.70 14.84
N ILE A 32 -4.70 -2.54 14.53
CA ILE A 32 -4.78 -1.99 13.16
C ILE A 32 -3.36 -1.82 12.58
N VAL A 33 -2.46 -1.15 13.31
CA VAL A 33 -1.08 -0.96 12.85
C VAL A 33 -0.35 -2.30 12.67
N ALA A 34 -0.59 -3.27 13.54
CA ALA A 34 0.00 -4.60 13.41
C ALA A 34 -0.51 -5.37 12.18
N LEU A 35 -1.77 -5.17 11.79
CA LEU A 35 -2.35 -5.74 10.59
C LEU A 35 -1.85 -5.03 9.32
N GLU A 36 -1.75 -3.69 9.35
CA GLU A 36 -1.15 -2.91 8.26
C GLU A 36 0.31 -3.31 8.01
N ASP A 37 1.10 -3.51 9.07
CA ASP A 37 2.49 -3.97 8.98
C ASP A 37 2.62 -5.37 8.35
N ARG A 38 1.53 -6.16 8.36
CA ARG A 38 1.45 -7.48 7.72
C ARG A 38 0.95 -7.42 6.27
N GLY A 39 0.62 -6.24 5.76
CA GLY A 39 0.12 -6.05 4.38
C GLY A 39 -1.39 -6.00 4.26
N PHE A 40 -2.14 -5.96 5.37
CA PHE A 40 -3.59 -5.85 5.34
C PHE A 40 -4.05 -4.39 5.22
N VAL A 41 -5.07 -4.16 4.40
CA VAL A 41 -5.79 -2.88 4.36
C VAL A 41 -7.11 -3.02 5.11
N ILE A 42 -7.42 -2.09 6.03
CA ILE A 42 -8.61 -2.16 6.88
C ILE A 42 -9.51 -0.95 6.62
N ASP A 43 -10.80 -1.20 6.42
CA ASP A 43 -11.82 -0.16 6.46
C ASP A 43 -12.12 0.22 7.91
N LEU A 44 -11.72 1.42 8.31
CA LEU A 44 -11.90 1.95 9.67
C LEU A 44 -13.37 2.22 10.03
N HIS A 45 -14.30 2.26 9.08
CA HIS A 45 -15.73 2.45 9.37
C HIS A 45 -16.46 1.14 9.60
N THR A 46 -16.04 0.07 8.92
CA THR A 46 -16.76 -1.21 8.91
C THR A 46 -15.99 -2.36 9.56
N GLY A 47 -14.67 -2.20 9.77
CA GLY A 47 -13.77 -3.25 10.22
C GLY A 47 -13.46 -4.32 9.16
N GLN A 48 -13.88 -4.12 7.91
CA GLN A 48 -13.58 -5.07 6.84
C GLN A 48 -12.11 -4.98 6.42
N ILE A 49 -11.47 -6.13 6.28
CA ILE A 49 -10.14 -6.25 5.67
C ILE A 49 -10.35 -6.32 4.16
N LEU A 50 -9.83 -5.34 3.42
CA LEU A 50 -10.11 -5.11 2.01
C LEU A 50 -9.17 -5.86 1.07
N GLU A 51 -7.87 -5.96 1.40
CA GLU A 51 -6.88 -6.68 0.61
C GLU A 51 -5.84 -7.36 1.51
N ASP A 52 -5.39 -8.55 1.09
CA ASP A 52 -4.13 -9.18 1.49
C ASP A 52 -3.14 -8.80 0.38
N ILE A 53 -2.44 -7.67 0.56
CA ILE A 53 -1.49 -7.22 -0.45
C ILE A 53 -0.27 -8.13 -0.30
N ASP A 54 -0.22 -9.20 -1.10
CA ASP A 54 0.94 -10.08 -1.17
C ASP A 54 2.16 -9.21 -1.56
N PRO A 55 3.16 -9.02 -0.69
CA PRO A 55 4.24 -8.06 -0.93
C PRO A 55 5.09 -8.41 -2.16
N ASP A 56 4.96 -9.63 -2.69
CA ASP A 56 5.60 -10.13 -3.90
C ASP A 56 4.83 -9.80 -5.20
N GLU A 57 3.58 -9.31 -5.14
CA GLU A 57 2.82 -8.84 -6.31
C GLU A 57 3.13 -7.39 -6.72
N GLN A 58 4.23 -6.82 -6.19
CA GLN A 58 4.69 -5.50 -6.63
C GLN A 58 5.30 -5.56 -8.04
N LEU A 59 4.44 -5.26 -9.03
CA LEU A 59 4.78 -4.63 -10.30
C LEU A 59 5.72 -5.44 -11.20
N GLU A 60 5.18 -6.44 -11.90
CA GLU A 60 5.67 -6.73 -13.25
C GLU A 60 5.34 -5.52 -14.13
N ILE A 61 6.24 -4.52 -14.15
CA ILE A 61 6.28 -3.54 -15.24
C ILE A 61 6.63 -4.35 -16.49
N LYS A 62 5.61 -4.86 -17.18
CA LYS A 62 5.73 -5.34 -18.55
C LYS A 62 6.20 -4.12 -19.35
N LEU A 63 7.51 -3.98 -19.50
CA LEU A 63 8.14 -3.19 -20.55
C LEU A 63 7.56 -3.72 -21.86
N THR A 64 6.47 -3.12 -22.33
CA THR A 64 5.97 -3.37 -23.67
C THR A 64 7.04 -2.83 -24.60
N ALA A 65 7.91 -3.72 -25.06
CA ALA A 65 8.82 -3.53 -26.18
C ALA A 65 7.97 -3.25 -27.44
N ARG A 66 7.47 -2.02 -27.55
CA ARG A 66 6.84 -1.46 -28.75
C ARG A 66 7.46 -0.11 -29.10
N GLY A 67 8.77 0.03 -28.88
CA GLY A 67 9.63 0.82 -29.75
C GLY A 67 9.95 -0.01 -31.00
N ARG A 68 8.97 -0.09 -31.90
CA ARG A 68 9.04 -0.85 -33.16
C ARG A 68 10.13 -0.24 -34.04
N HIS A 69 11.25 -0.95 -34.18
CA HIS A 69 12.06 -1.10 -35.39
C HIS A 69 12.07 0.11 -36.37
N LEU A 70 13.02 1.04 -36.20
CA LEU A 70 13.52 1.85 -37.31
C LEU A 70 14.73 1.13 -37.90
N SER A 71 14.45 0.06 -38.64
CA SER A 71 15.37 -0.46 -39.64
C SER A 71 14.74 -0.17 -40.98
N ASP A 72 14.98 1.03 -41.50
CA ASP A 72 14.89 1.29 -42.93
C ASP A 72 16.29 1.65 -43.41
N GLN A 73 17.09 0.59 -43.60
CA GLN A 73 18.19 0.59 -44.54
C GLN A 73 17.65 0.03 -45.86
N GLY A 74 17.60 0.89 -46.86
CA GLY A 74 17.34 0.60 -48.27
C GLY A 74 17.05 1.93 -48.97
N ALA A 75 17.67 2.34 -50.06
CA ALA A 75 18.53 1.65 -50.99
C ALA A 75 19.45 2.65 -51.68
N THR A 76 20.63 2.15 -52.04
CA THR A 76 21.51 2.64 -53.09
C THR A 76 20.78 2.92 -54.40
N ALA A 77 21.03 4.08 -55.01
CA ALA A 77 21.16 4.30 -56.46
C ALA A 77 21.94 5.60 -56.71
#